data_AF-A0A3B5L2U2-F1
#
_entry.id   AF-A0A3B5L2U2-F1
#
_cell.length_a   1.000
_cell.length_b   1.000
_cell.length_c   1.000
_cell.angle_alpha   90.00
_cell.angle_beta   90.00
_cell.angle_gamma   90.00
#
_symmetry.space_group_name_H-M   'P 1'
#
loop_
_entity.id
_entity.type
_entity.pdbx_description
1 polymer ?
#
loop_
_entity_poly.entity_id
_entity_poly.type
_entity_poly.pdbx_seq_one_letter_code
_entity_poly.pdbx_strand_id
1 'polypeptide(L)'
;LQKLTQEAVQKRTFTKWINSHLAKHKPPLEVSDLFEDIKDGVKLLALLEVLSGQRLPREQGRQLKRIHWVSNIGTALKFLEGRKSVYRGSPIKLVNIHATDIADGRPSIVLGLIWTIILYFQIEELTSNLPALQALSNSNSSVDSTASCETGSPPMKRRVNNKFQGNAKKALLRWVQCTAAKDFGIEVKDFGPSWRSGVAFQAVVHAIRPDLVDMEVVRRRNNRENLEEAFALAENELGIPRLLDPEDVDVDKPDEKSIMTYVAQFLKHYPNPQHSEGDGQQDEVLCSSLPFSQSKEERKMLRELKVFLDQLERDLLRAQAAEGSLTDKYQAFKNFHVQYEMKKKQTDQLLQPVHKEGKLSVDQALVKQAWDRLSARLLDWHIHLDKSLPGPLGMIGAWLHRAEMALREDIPLQHVHEETANVLHRKLEQHKVKCLHTH
;
A
#
# COMPACT_ATOMS: atom_id res chain seq x y z
N LEU A 1 -17.48 36.15 -9.36
CA LEU A 1 -16.04 36.34 -9.60
C LEU A 1 -15.19 35.25 -8.92
N GLN A 2 -15.19 35.15 -7.58
CA GLN A 2 -14.36 34.19 -6.82
C GLN A 2 -14.52 32.70 -7.21
N LYS A 3 -15.74 32.27 -7.57
CA LYS A 3 -15.97 30.89 -8.04
C LYS A 3 -15.34 30.61 -9.41
N LEU A 4 -15.37 31.60 -10.31
CA LEU A 4 -14.78 31.50 -11.65
C LEU A 4 -13.25 31.48 -11.58
N THR A 5 -12.66 32.24 -10.65
CA THR A 5 -11.21 32.23 -10.43
C THR A 5 -10.76 30.89 -9.87
N GLN A 6 -11.45 30.32 -8.87
CA GLN A 6 -11.15 28.98 -8.37
C GLN A 6 -11.32 27.89 -9.44
N GLU A 7 -12.34 28.00 -10.29
CA GLU A 7 -12.54 27.07 -11.41
C GLU A 7 -11.37 27.11 -12.40
N ALA A 8 -10.85 28.31 -12.71
CA ALA A 8 -9.70 28.49 -13.59
C ALA A 8 -8.41 27.89 -12.98
N VAL A 9 -8.14 28.16 -11.69
CA VAL A 9 -7.00 27.58 -10.96
C VAL A 9 -7.08 26.04 -10.95
N GLN A 10 -8.26 25.51 -10.66
CA GLN A 10 -8.50 24.07 -10.63
C GLN A 10 -8.34 23.45 -12.02
N LYS A 11 -8.83 24.11 -13.08
CA LYS A 11 -8.61 23.69 -14.48
C LYS A 11 -7.12 23.58 -14.78
N ARG A 12 -6.32 24.61 -14.47
CA ARG A 12 -4.86 24.59 -14.71
C ARG A 12 -4.16 23.49 -13.94
N THR A 13 -4.42 23.38 -12.64
CA THR A 13 -3.82 22.38 -11.75
C THR A 13 -4.13 20.96 -12.23
N PHE A 14 -5.39 20.69 -12.57
CA PHE A 14 -5.82 19.38 -13.05
C PHE A 14 -5.27 19.08 -14.45
N THR A 15 -5.14 20.08 -15.32
CA THR A 15 -4.51 19.92 -16.64
C THR A 15 -3.04 19.51 -16.49
N LYS A 16 -2.26 20.24 -15.68
CA LYS A 16 -0.85 19.90 -15.37
C LYS A 16 -0.76 18.49 -14.78
N TRP A 17 -1.66 18.13 -13.86
CA TRP A 17 -1.71 16.79 -13.28
C TRP A 17 -1.99 15.69 -14.32
N ILE A 18 -2.99 15.88 -15.19
CA ILE A 18 -3.31 14.94 -16.26
C ILE A 18 -2.08 14.75 -17.17
N ASN A 19 -1.45 15.84 -17.60
CA ASN A 19 -0.29 15.80 -18.49
C ASN A 19 0.92 15.07 -17.85
N SER A 20 1.11 15.18 -16.53
CA SER A 20 2.15 14.43 -15.80
C SER A 20 1.99 12.90 -15.90
N HIS A 21 0.75 12.42 -16.12
CA HIS A 21 0.47 11.00 -16.33
C HIS A 21 0.42 10.65 -17.82
N LEU A 22 -0.22 11.47 -18.65
CA LEU A 22 -0.33 11.21 -20.09
C LEU A 22 1.01 11.26 -20.83
N ALA A 23 2.01 11.97 -20.29
CA ALA A 23 3.38 11.90 -20.77
C ALA A 23 3.98 10.47 -20.70
N LYS A 24 3.45 9.60 -19.82
CA LYS A 24 3.87 8.20 -19.67
C LYS A 24 3.11 7.25 -20.61
N HIS A 25 2.04 7.71 -21.24
CA HIS A 25 1.29 6.92 -22.23
C HIS A 25 2.13 6.71 -23.50
N LYS A 26 1.86 5.63 -24.24
CA LYS A 26 2.56 5.31 -25.50
C LYS A 26 1.53 5.19 -26.65
N PRO A 27 1.52 6.12 -27.63
CA PRO A 27 2.34 7.34 -27.72
C PRO A 27 1.97 8.39 -26.66
N PRO A 28 2.87 9.32 -26.29
CA PRO A 28 2.55 10.38 -25.34
C PRO A 28 1.35 11.20 -25.80
N LEU A 29 0.51 11.59 -24.85
CA LEU A 29 -0.64 12.45 -25.08
C LEU A 29 -0.54 13.69 -24.20
N GLU A 30 -1.17 14.77 -24.63
CA GLU A 30 -1.22 16.02 -23.89
C GLU A 30 -2.62 16.64 -23.99
N VAL A 31 -3.04 17.29 -22.91
CA VAL A 31 -4.25 18.11 -22.83
C VAL A 31 -3.83 19.57 -22.81
N SER A 32 -4.34 20.36 -23.75
CA SER A 32 -4.13 21.81 -23.81
C SER A 32 -5.32 22.54 -23.20
N ASP A 33 -6.55 22.19 -23.60
CA ASP A 33 -7.77 22.67 -22.96
C ASP A 33 -8.58 21.51 -22.41
N LEU A 34 -8.55 21.35 -21.08
CA LEU A 34 -9.27 20.29 -20.37
C LEU A 34 -10.76 20.16 -20.74
N PHE A 35 -11.47 21.25 -21.02
CA PHE A 35 -12.90 21.19 -21.28
C PHE A 35 -13.22 20.79 -22.71
N GLU A 36 -12.29 20.98 -23.65
CA GLU A 36 -12.44 20.57 -25.03
C GLU A 36 -11.81 19.20 -25.31
N ASP A 37 -10.60 18.99 -24.82
CA ASP A 37 -9.77 17.82 -25.11
C ASP A 37 -10.26 16.51 -24.49
N ILE A 38 -11.14 16.59 -23.49
CA ILE A 38 -11.71 15.43 -22.80
C ILE A 38 -13.02 14.94 -23.44
N LYS A 39 -13.64 15.74 -24.33
CA LYS A 39 -15.01 15.53 -24.82
C LYS A 39 -15.18 14.24 -25.60
N ASP A 40 -14.14 13.77 -26.30
CA ASP A 40 -14.18 12.54 -27.07
C ASP A 40 -13.99 11.25 -26.24
N GLY A 41 -13.64 11.42 -24.96
CA GLY A 41 -13.35 10.34 -24.01
C GLY A 41 -12.01 9.63 -24.24
N VAL A 42 -11.24 9.95 -25.28
CA VAL A 42 -10.02 9.21 -25.63
C VAL A 42 -8.92 9.49 -24.62
N LYS A 43 -8.66 10.77 -24.32
CA LYS A 43 -7.65 11.16 -23.31
C LYS A 43 -8.07 10.74 -21.90
N LEU A 44 -9.36 10.71 -21.61
CA LEU A 44 -9.91 10.21 -20.34
C LEU A 44 -9.63 8.72 -20.16
N LEU A 45 -9.90 7.91 -21.19
CA LEU A 45 -9.60 6.48 -21.17
C LEU A 45 -8.10 6.25 -21.03
N ALA A 46 -7.26 6.93 -21.83
CA ALA A 46 -5.81 6.81 -21.75
C ALA A 46 -5.26 7.16 -20.36
N LEU A 47 -5.78 8.21 -19.72
CA LEU A 47 -5.45 8.56 -18.34
C LEU A 47 -5.78 7.42 -17.38
N LEU A 48 -6.99 6.85 -17.48
CA LEU A 48 -7.38 5.72 -16.63
C LEU A 48 -6.53 4.48 -16.89
N GLU A 49 -6.11 4.23 -18.13
CA GLU A 49 -5.19 3.14 -18.45
C GLU A 49 -3.82 3.34 -17.77
N VAL A 50 -3.26 4.55 -17.85
CA VAL A 50 -1.98 4.87 -17.19
C VAL A 50 -2.08 4.72 -15.67
N LEU A 51 -3.15 5.24 -15.07
CA LEU A 51 -3.34 5.20 -13.61
C LEU A 51 -3.62 3.79 -13.09
N SER A 52 -4.31 2.95 -13.88
CA SER A 52 -4.71 1.61 -13.44
C SER A 52 -3.79 0.49 -13.90
N GLY A 53 -2.95 0.73 -14.91
CA GLY A 53 -2.21 -0.32 -15.62
C GLY A 53 -3.08 -1.25 -16.46
N GLN A 54 -4.39 -1.00 -16.61
CA GLN A 54 -5.33 -1.86 -17.33
C GLN A 54 -5.72 -1.23 -18.66
N ARG A 55 -5.83 -2.05 -19.71
CA ARG A 55 -6.35 -1.60 -21.01
C ARG A 55 -7.86 -1.52 -20.99
N LEU A 56 -8.41 -0.44 -21.54
CA LEU A 56 -9.85 -0.18 -21.57
C LEU A 56 -10.40 -0.27 -23.00
N PRO A 57 -11.63 -0.78 -23.17
CA PRO A 57 -12.30 -0.74 -24.47
C PRO A 57 -12.44 0.70 -24.95
N ARG A 58 -12.05 0.94 -26.20
CA ARG A 58 -12.12 2.25 -26.85
C ARG A 58 -12.79 2.10 -28.19
N GLU A 59 -13.82 2.90 -28.44
CA GLU A 59 -14.42 3.03 -29.76
C GLU A 59 -13.40 3.66 -30.71
N GLN A 60 -13.18 2.99 -31.86
CA GLN A 60 -12.22 3.40 -32.87
C GLN A 60 -12.95 3.68 -34.19
N GLY A 61 -12.56 4.75 -34.88
CA GLY A 61 -13.11 5.08 -36.19
C GLY A 61 -12.37 6.24 -36.85
N ARG A 62 -12.41 6.32 -38.19
CA ARG A 62 -11.75 7.39 -38.97
C ARG A 62 -12.24 8.79 -38.56
N GLN A 63 -13.49 8.92 -38.11
CA GLN A 63 -14.05 10.15 -37.54
C GLN A 63 -14.97 9.80 -36.36
N LEU A 64 -14.56 10.21 -35.16
CA LEU A 64 -15.39 10.05 -33.96
C LEU A 64 -16.53 11.07 -33.99
N LYS A 65 -17.77 10.57 -33.95
CA LYS A 65 -18.97 11.40 -33.77
C LYS A 65 -19.35 11.43 -32.29
N ARG A 66 -20.19 12.39 -31.91
CA ARG A 66 -20.67 12.57 -30.54
C ARG A 66 -21.21 11.29 -29.89
N ILE A 67 -21.85 10.40 -30.65
CA ILE A 67 -22.32 9.11 -30.11
C ILE A 67 -21.17 8.21 -29.64
N HIS A 68 -20.04 8.20 -30.35
CA HIS A 68 -18.83 7.48 -29.95
C HIS A 68 -18.17 8.16 -28.75
N TRP A 69 -18.21 9.49 -28.67
CA TRP A 69 -17.69 10.24 -27.52
C TRP A 69 -18.41 9.86 -26.23
N VAL A 70 -19.75 9.87 -26.27
CA VAL A 70 -20.59 9.45 -25.14
C VAL A 70 -20.35 7.99 -24.78
N SER A 71 -20.14 7.10 -25.76
CA SER A 71 -19.79 5.69 -25.52
C SER A 71 -18.44 5.55 -24.79
N ASN A 72 -17.38 6.20 -25.30
CA ASN A 72 -16.05 6.19 -24.68
C ASN A 72 -16.07 6.71 -23.23
N ILE A 73 -16.74 7.84 -23.02
CA ILE A 73 -16.93 8.40 -21.68
C ILE A 73 -17.74 7.43 -20.82
N GLY A 74 -18.80 6.82 -21.36
CA GLY A 74 -19.59 5.80 -20.68
C GLY A 74 -18.74 4.61 -20.21
N THR A 75 -17.78 4.15 -21.02
CA THR A 75 -16.82 3.12 -20.62
C THR A 75 -15.93 3.58 -19.46
N ALA A 76 -15.43 4.82 -19.51
CA ALA A 76 -14.64 5.40 -18.42
C ALA A 76 -15.45 5.50 -17.10
N LEU A 77 -16.70 5.95 -17.16
CA LEU A 77 -17.56 6.06 -15.97
C LEU A 77 -17.90 4.68 -15.38
N LYS A 78 -18.28 3.70 -16.23
CA LYS A 78 -18.52 2.31 -15.79
C LYS A 78 -17.29 1.69 -15.13
N PHE A 79 -16.11 1.96 -15.68
CA PHE A 79 -14.86 1.50 -15.09
C PHE A 79 -14.65 2.05 -13.68
N LEU A 80 -14.88 3.34 -13.47
CA LEU A 80 -14.79 3.97 -12.14
C LEU A 80 -15.83 3.40 -11.18
N GLU A 81 -17.08 3.26 -11.62
CA GLU A 81 -18.17 2.66 -10.82
C GLU A 81 -17.92 1.19 -10.46
N GLY A 82 -17.13 0.47 -11.25
CA GLY A 82 -16.72 -0.91 -10.93
C GLY A 82 -15.70 -1.01 -9.79
N ARG A 83 -15.03 0.10 -9.43
CA ARG A 83 -13.97 0.09 -8.41
C ARG A 83 -14.49 0.32 -7.00
N LYS A 84 -14.03 -0.50 -6.06
CA LYS A 84 -14.32 -0.32 -4.63
C LYS A 84 -13.33 0.68 -4.02
N SER A 85 -13.85 1.68 -3.32
CA SER A 85 -13.04 2.60 -2.51
C SER A 85 -12.70 1.96 -1.17
N VAL A 86 -11.43 2.05 -0.79
CA VAL A 86 -10.91 1.48 0.47
C VAL A 86 -11.57 2.17 1.67
N TYR A 87 -11.75 3.49 1.62
CA TYR A 87 -12.41 4.25 2.69
C TYR A 87 -13.92 4.09 2.71
N ARG A 88 -14.53 3.65 1.61
CA ARG A 88 -15.99 3.60 1.46
C ARG A 88 -16.58 2.20 1.60
N GLY A 89 -15.78 1.15 1.44
CA GLY A 89 -16.24 -0.24 1.38
C GLY A 89 -17.25 -0.52 0.25
N SER A 90 -17.47 0.45 -0.64
CA SER A 90 -18.50 0.45 -1.66
C SER A 90 -17.98 1.13 -2.93
N PRO A 91 -18.65 0.94 -4.08
CA PRO A 91 -18.14 1.45 -5.33
C PRO A 91 -18.12 2.99 -5.39
N ILE A 92 -17.28 3.53 -6.27
CA ILE A 92 -17.22 4.98 -6.54
C ILE A 92 -18.61 5.43 -7.01
N LYS A 93 -19.12 6.52 -6.44
CA LYS A 93 -20.45 7.08 -6.75
C LYS A 93 -20.23 8.35 -7.54
N LEU A 94 -20.64 8.32 -8.79
CA LEU A 94 -20.57 9.44 -9.72
C LEU A 94 -21.88 10.23 -9.66
N VAL A 95 -22.12 10.89 -8.52
CA VAL A 95 -23.36 11.66 -8.30
C VAL A 95 -23.38 12.89 -9.22
N ASN A 96 -24.40 13.00 -10.07
CA ASN A 96 -24.58 14.09 -11.03
C ASN A 96 -23.45 14.24 -12.06
N ILE A 97 -22.79 13.14 -12.43
CA ILE A 97 -21.80 13.10 -13.50
C ILE A 97 -22.31 12.17 -14.58
N HIS A 98 -22.76 12.74 -15.71
CA HIS A 98 -23.27 11.98 -16.84
C HIS A 98 -22.35 12.10 -18.06
N ALA A 99 -22.30 11.05 -18.89
CA ALA A 99 -21.43 11.00 -20.05
C ALA A 99 -21.71 12.12 -21.08
N THR A 100 -22.98 12.48 -21.27
CA THR A 100 -23.40 13.56 -22.18
C THR A 100 -22.83 14.91 -21.78
N ASP A 101 -22.79 15.18 -20.48
CA ASP A 101 -22.33 16.44 -19.91
C ASP A 101 -20.84 16.66 -20.06
N ILE A 102 -20.08 15.56 -20.01
CA ILE A 102 -18.64 15.55 -20.24
C ILE A 102 -18.37 15.70 -21.74
N ALA A 103 -19.17 15.04 -22.59
CA ALA A 103 -19.09 15.22 -24.05
C ALA A 103 -19.45 16.66 -24.49
N ASP A 104 -20.22 17.38 -23.68
CA ASP A 104 -20.51 18.81 -23.84
C ASP A 104 -19.43 19.73 -23.26
N GLY A 105 -18.45 19.20 -22.53
CA GLY A 105 -17.39 20.00 -21.92
C GLY A 105 -17.86 20.87 -20.75
N ARG A 106 -18.94 20.48 -20.04
CA ARG A 106 -19.47 21.29 -18.93
C ARG A 106 -18.43 21.44 -17.80
N PRO A 107 -17.89 22.65 -17.53
CA PRO A 107 -16.70 22.83 -16.68
C PRO A 107 -16.80 22.18 -15.30
N SER A 108 -17.87 22.44 -14.56
CA SER A 108 -18.05 21.95 -13.20
C SER A 108 -18.14 20.41 -13.10
N ILE A 109 -18.64 19.76 -14.14
CA ILE A 109 -18.77 18.30 -14.20
C ILE A 109 -17.48 17.65 -14.63
N VAL A 110 -16.79 18.23 -15.62
CA VAL A 110 -15.44 17.78 -16.01
C VAL A 110 -14.50 17.87 -14.81
N LEU A 111 -14.43 19.01 -14.13
CA LEU A 111 -13.61 19.15 -12.92
C LEU A 111 -14.06 18.21 -11.80
N GLY A 112 -15.37 18.01 -11.63
CA GLY A 112 -15.94 17.05 -10.67
C GLY A 112 -15.49 15.61 -10.94
N LEU A 113 -15.45 15.20 -12.21
CA LEU A 113 -14.97 13.89 -12.63
C LEU A 113 -13.47 13.75 -12.39
N ILE A 114 -12.66 14.70 -12.87
CA ILE A 114 -11.20 14.64 -12.70
C ILE A 114 -10.83 14.64 -11.21
N TRP A 115 -11.52 15.43 -10.38
CA TRP A 115 -11.35 15.37 -8.93
C TRP A 115 -11.67 13.98 -8.36
N THR A 116 -12.75 13.34 -8.80
CA THR A 116 -13.07 11.97 -8.38
C THR A 116 -11.94 11.00 -8.71
N ILE A 117 -11.32 11.14 -9.89
CA ILE A 117 -10.19 10.32 -10.33
C ILE A 117 -8.95 10.59 -9.46
N ILE A 118 -8.57 11.86 -9.26
CA ILE A 118 -7.44 12.26 -8.40
C ILE A 118 -7.63 11.75 -6.98
N LEU A 119 -8.82 11.99 -6.41
CA LEU A 119 -9.15 11.56 -5.07
C LEU A 119 -8.99 10.05 -4.92
N TYR A 120 -9.45 9.25 -5.89
CA TYR A 120 -9.36 7.80 -5.81
C TYR A 120 -7.93 7.27 -6.05
N PHE A 121 -7.34 7.59 -7.20
CA PHE A 121 -6.08 6.99 -7.67
C PHE A 121 -4.83 7.59 -7.05
N GLN A 122 -4.91 8.80 -6.51
CA GLN A 122 -3.77 9.43 -5.87
C GLN A 122 -4.00 9.52 -4.38
N ILE A 123 -5.03 10.22 -3.92
CA ILE A 123 -5.13 10.55 -2.50
C ILE A 123 -5.56 9.33 -1.69
N GLU A 124 -6.70 8.71 -2.02
CA GLU A 124 -7.23 7.55 -1.30
C GLU A 124 -6.25 6.37 -1.36
N GLU A 125 -5.68 6.08 -2.51
CA GLU A 125 -4.69 5.01 -2.65
C GLU A 125 -3.46 5.26 -1.75
N LEU A 126 -2.83 6.44 -1.85
CA LEU A 126 -1.67 6.78 -1.02
C LEU A 126 -1.99 6.78 0.47
N THR A 127 -3.12 7.35 0.87
CA THR A 127 -3.46 7.46 2.30
C THR A 127 -4.00 6.16 2.87
N SER A 128 -4.59 5.29 2.05
CA SER A 128 -5.03 3.96 2.50
C SER A 128 -3.86 3.06 2.85
N ASN A 129 -2.73 3.26 2.17
CA ASN A 129 -1.46 2.62 2.47
C ASN A 129 -0.74 3.23 3.70
N LEU A 130 -1.39 4.12 4.46
CA LEU A 130 -0.95 4.57 5.77
C LEU A 130 -1.75 3.85 6.90
N PRO A 131 -1.44 2.57 7.25
CA PRO A 131 -2.02 1.82 8.39
C PRO A 131 -2.21 2.57 9.73
N ALA A 132 -1.41 3.60 10.03
CA ALA A 132 -1.48 4.42 11.25
C ALA A 132 -2.82 5.12 11.43
N LEU A 133 -3.43 5.49 10.30
CA LEU A 133 -4.62 6.32 10.25
C LEU A 133 -5.90 5.49 10.32
N GLN A 134 -5.82 4.19 10.01
CA GLN A 134 -6.92 3.24 10.18
C GLN A 134 -7.16 2.88 11.65
N ALA A 135 -6.11 2.72 12.46
CA ALA A 135 -6.23 2.43 13.89
C ALA A 135 -7.01 3.54 14.65
N LEU A 136 -6.77 4.81 14.30
CA LEU A 136 -7.52 5.95 14.84
C LEU A 136 -8.85 6.24 14.13
N SER A 137 -9.11 5.65 12.97
CA SER A 137 -10.39 5.80 12.25
C SER A 137 -11.48 4.90 12.83
N ASN A 138 -11.10 3.83 13.53
CA ASN A 138 -12.03 2.91 14.18
C ASN A 138 -12.49 3.40 15.57
N SER A 139 -11.82 4.40 16.15
CA SER A 139 -12.27 5.10 17.37
C SER A 139 -13.27 6.20 17.04
N ASN A 140 -14.43 5.82 16.49
CA ASN A 140 -15.57 6.72 16.34
C ASN A 140 -16.82 6.04 16.90
N SER A 141 -16.79 5.74 18.21
CA SER A 141 -17.96 5.31 18.96
C SER A 141 -18.37 6.37 19.98
N SER A 142 -19.56 6.94 19.74
CA SER A 142 -20.53 7.40 20.74
C SER A 142 -20.12 8.48 21.75
N VAL A 143 -20.65 9.70 21.55
CA VAL A 143 -21.65 10.27 22.47
C VAL A 143 -22.52 11.26 21.70
N ASP A 144 -23.74 10.84 21.38
CA ASP A 144 -24.85 11.78 21.14
C ASP A 144 -25.58 11.89 22.49
N SER A 145 -25.70 13.10 23.02
CA SER A 145 -26.63 13.36 24.13
C SER A 145 -27.27 14.72 23.91
N THR A 146 -28.59 14.63 23.86
CA THR A 146 -29.61 15.62 23.59
C THR A 146 -29.63 16.75 24.61
N ALA A 147 -29.80 17.99 24.15
CA ALA A 147 -30.59 18.99 24.85
C ALA A 147 -31.31 19.86 23.81
N SER A 148 -32.63 19.73 23.79
CA SER A 148 -33.58 20.49 22.98
C SER A 148 -33.62 21.96 23.38
N CYS A 149 -33.83 22.86 22.42
CA CYS A 149 -34.64 24.07 22.55
C CYS A 149 -35.17 24.46 21.15
N GLU A 150 -36.46 24.73 21.07
CA GLU A 150 -37.22 25.00 19.86
C GLU A 150 -36.94 26.38 19.26
N THR A 151 -37.05 26.52 17.93
CA THR A 151 -37.81 27.60 17.25
C THR A 151 -37.83 27.32 15.74
N GLY A 152 -39.00 27.45 15.12
CA GLY A 152 -39.28 27.03 13.74
C GLY A 152 -38.82 28.00 12.65
N SER A 153 -38.43 27.42 11.49
CA SER A 153 -38.49 28.00 10.12
C SER A 153 -38.01 26.99 9.05
N PRO A 154 -38.40 27.12 7.76
CA PRO A 154 -38.62 26.01 6.80
C PRO A 154 -37.35 25.54 6.04
N PRO A 155 -37.39 24.41 5.29
CA PRO A 155 -36.21 23.61 5.01
C PRO A 155 -35.38 24.15 3.82
N MET A 156 -34.20 24.68 4.13
CA MET A 156 -33.16 24.88 3.12
C MET A 156 -32.60 23.52 2.68
N LYS A 157 -32.56 23.32 1.36
CA LYS A 157 -32.00 22.15 0.66
C LYS A 157 -30.74 21.62 1.36
N ARG A 158 -30.87 20.43 1.96
CA ARG A 158 -29.76 19.70 2.59
C ARG A 158 -28.62 19.55 1.58
N ARG A 159 -27.50 20.25 1.82
CA ARG A 159 -26.22 19.91 1.18
C ARG A 159 -25.89 18.48 1.57
N VAL A 160 -25.76 17.62 0.56
CA VAL A 160 -25.29 16.25 0.75
C VAL A 160 -23.82 16.33 1.17
N ASN A 161 -23.58 16.27 2.49
CA ASN A 161 -22.23 16.18 3.03
C ASN A 161 -21.64 14.81 2.67
N ASN A 162 -20.67 14.80 1.76
CA ASN A 162 -19.83 13.64 1.47
C ASN A 162 -18.94 13.31 2.67
N LYS A 163 -19.50 12.66 3.70
CA LYS A 163 -18.79 12.21 4.92
C LYS A 163 -17.49 11.43 4.59
N PHE A 164 -17.42 10.81 3.42
CA PHE A 164 -16.32 9.93 2.99
C PHE A 164 -15.10 10.66 2.41
N GLN A 165 -15.29 11.81 1.75
CA GLN A 165 -14.17 12.69 1.37
C GLN A 165 -13.38 13.16 2.60
N GLY A 166 -14.04 13.20 3.76
CA GLY A 166 -13.44 13.53 5.04
C GLY A 166 -12.32 12.59 5.46
N ASN A 167 -12.38 11.29 5.14
CA ASN A 167 -11.41 10.33 5.67
C ASN A 167 -10.04 10.45 4.98
N ALA A 168 -10.01 10.46 3.65
CA ALA A 168 -8.77 10.63 2.88
C ALA A 168 -8.17 12.04 3.09
N LYS A 169 -9.03 13.09 3.11
CA LYS A 169 -8.60 14.46 3.44
C LYS A 169 -7.97 14.52 4.84
N LYS A 170 -8.62 13.94 5.85
CA LYS A 170 -8.12 13.90 7.24
C LYS A 170 -6.83 13.11 7.34
N ALA A 171 -6.71 12.02 6.59
CA ALA A 171 -5.49 11.22 6.56
C ALA A 171 -4.31 12.00 5.97
N LEU A 172 -4.50 12.65 4.82
CA LEU A 172 -3.49 13.51 4.22
C LEU A 172 -3.13 14.69 5.15
N LEU A 173 -4.13 15.31 5.79
CA LEU A 173 -3.90 16.43 6.72
C LEU A 173 -3.03 15.99 7.90
N ARG A 174 -3.29 14.81 8.48
CA ARG A 174 -2.46 14.26 9.55
C ARG A 174 -1.03 14.00 9.08
N TRP A 175 -0.84 13.45 7.89
CA TRP A 175 0.51 13.24 7.35
C TRP A 175 1.28 14.57 7.25
N VAL A 176 0.64 15.63 6.76
CA VAL A 176 1.26 16.97 6.72
C VAL A 176 1.56 17.48 8.13
N GLN A 177 0.63 17.34 9.07
CA GLN A 177 0.86 17.78 10.46
C GLN A 177 2.05 17.04 11.09
N CYS A 178 2.19 15.73 10.88
CA CYS A 178 3.34 14.97 11.36
C CYS A 178 4.65 15.37 10.67
N THR A 179 4.60 15.75 9.40
CA THR A 179 5.77 16.09 8.59
C THR A 179 6.25 17.53 8.81
N ALA A 180 5.33 18.49 8.83
CA ALA A 180 5.64 19.93 8.80
C ALA A 180 5.51 20.63 10.17
N ALA A 181 4.73 20.09 11.11
CA ALA A 181 4.40 20.80 12.35
C ALA A 181 5.32 20.44 13.54
N LYS A 182 6.10 19.36 13.46
CA LYS A 182 6.80 18.77 14.61
C LYS A 182 7.87 19.70 15.21
N ASP A 183 8.61 20.41 14.36
CA ASP A 183 9.84 21.08 14.81
C ASP A 183 9.75 22.63 14.78
N PHE A 184 8.71 23.18 14.15
CA PHE A 184 8.65 24.62 13.82
C PHE A 184 7.42 25.38 14.36
N GLY A 185 6.54 24.72 15.12
CA GLY A 185 5.33 25.34 15.68
C GLY A 185 4.30 25.77 14.62
N ILE A 186 4.30 25.14 13.45
CA ILE A 186 3.42 25.48 12.32
C ILE A 186 2.10 24.71 12.46
N GLU A 187 0.99 25.42 12.57
CA GLU A 187 -0.33 24.80 12.64
C GLU A 187 -1.00 24.70 11.26
N VAL A 188 -0.97 23.51 10.64
CA VAL A 188 -1.72 23.23 9.41
C VAL A 188 -3.10 22.67 9.76
N LYS A 189 -4.18 23.43 9.54
CA LYS A 189 -5.56 23.07 9.95
C LYS A 189 -6.46 22.65 8.78
N ASP A 190 -6.09 23.04 7.56
CA ASP A 190 -6.88 22.85 6.36
C ASP A 190 -5.99 22.67 5.12
N PHE A 191 -6.61 22.55 3.94
CA PHE A 191 -5.93 22.61 2.64
C PHE A 191 -6.24 23.91 1.91
N GLY A 192 -6.48 25.01 2.64
CA GLY A 192 -6.81 26.32 2.07
C GLY A 192 -5.94 27.40 2.73
N PRO A 193 -6.50 28.28 3.59
CA PRO A 193 -5.75 29.38 4.19
C PRO A 193 -4.44 29.00 4.89
N SER A 194 -4.36 27.79 5.47
CA SER A 194 -3.14 27.32 6.15
C SER A 194 -1.90 27.23 5.23
N TRP A 195 -2.11 27.21 3.91
CA TRP A 195 -1.06 27.07 2.89
C TRP A 195 -0.72 28.37 2.17
N ARG A 196 -1.54 29.42 2.36
CA ARG A 196 -1.42 30.70 1.64
C ARG A 196 -0.04 31.34 1.82
N SER A 197 0.55 31.24 3.00
CA SER A 197 1.82 31.88 3.33
C SER A 197 3.05 31.19 2.72
N GLY A 198 2.89 30.02 2.10
CA GLY A 198 4.00 29.20 1.62
C GLY A 198 4.81 28.48 2.71
N VAL A 199 4.69 28.91 3.97
CA VAL A 199 5.44 28.34 5.11
C VAL A 199 5.17 26.84 5.29
N ALA A 200 3.93 26.40 5.10
CA ALA A 200 3.58 24.98 5.17
C ALA A 200 4.26 24.15 4.05
N PHE A 201 4.38 24.69 2.83
CA PHE A 201 5.11 24.01 1.74
C PHE A 201 6.60 23.94 2.04
N GLN A 202 7.20 25.05 2.50
CA GLN A 202 8.60 25.10 2.91
C GLN A 202 8.92 24.11 4.03
N ALA A 203 8.04 23.99 5.02
CA ALA A 203 8.20 23.03 6.11
C ALA A 203 8.15 21.57 5.62
N VAL A 204 7.29 21.24 4.64
CA VAL A 204 7.28 19.91 4.02
C VAL A 204 8.59 19.66 3.25
N VAL A 205 9.10 20.65 2.51
CA VAL A 205 10.39 20.54 1.81
C VAL A 205 11.54 20.35 2.79
N HIS A 206 11.62 21.18 3.84
CA HIS A 206 12.60 21.06 4.93
C HIS A 206 12.55 19.67 5.57
N ALA A 207 11.35 19.17 5.87
CA ALA A 207 11.21 17.86 6.50
C ALA A 207 11.73 16.73 5.60
N ILE A 208 11.65 16.85 4.28
CA ILE A 208 12.18 15.88 3.31
C ILE A 208 13.69 16.02 3.15
N ARG A 209 14.18 17.26 3.07
CA ARG A 209 15.59 17.57 2.91
C ARG A 209 15.93 18.86 3.69
N PRO A 210 16.43 18.74 4.94
CA PRO A 210 16.66 19.89 5.82
C PRO A 210 17.67 20.90 5.30
N ASP A 211 18.66 20.46 4.51
CA ASP A 211 19.71 21.30 3.94
C ASP A 211 19.22 22.32 2.90
N LEU A 212 18.00 22.16 2.36
CA LEU A 212 17.49 23.04 1.31
C LEU A 212 16.81 24.31 1.83
N VAL A 213 16.36 24.31 3.09
CA VAL A 213 15.45 25.35 3.59
C VAL A 213 15.94 25.85 4.94
N ASP A 214 16.02 27.17 5.09
CA ASP A 214 16.18 27.80 6.40
C ASP A 214 14.83 28.35 6.89
N MET A 215 14.23 27.65 7.85
CA MET A 215 12.91 27.98 8.39
C MET A 215 12.89 29.33 9.14
N GLU A 216 14.03 29.84 9.63
CA GLU A 216 14.09 31.16 10.27
C GLU A 216 13.93 32.28 9.24
N VAL A 217 14.47 32.10 8.03
CA VAL A 217 14.33 33.06 6.95
C VAL A 217 12.92 33.00 6.36
N VAL A 218 12.38 31.79 6.15
CA VAL A 218 11.02 31.56 5.62
C VAL A 218 9.95 32.31 6.42
N ARG A 219 10.06 32.35 7.76
CA ARG A 219 9.08 33.06 8.61
C ARG A 219 9.07 34.58 8.42
N ARG A 220 10.15 35.16 7.88
CA ARG A 220 10.29 36.61 7.68
C ARG A 220 10.00 37.06 6.24
N ARG A 221 10.00 36.12 5.28
CA ARG A 221 9.72 36.37 3.85
C ARG A 221 8.22 36.55 3.60
N ASN A 222 7.89 37.15 2.45
CA ASN A 222 6.49 37.29 2.03
C ASN A 222 5.94 35.97 1.47
N ASN A 223 4.61 35.87 1.37
CA ASN A 223 3.92 34.67 0.88
C ASN A 223 4.40 34.23 -0.51
N ARG A 224 4.57 35.21 -1.40
CA ARG A 224 4.86 34.96 -2.82
C ARG A 224 6.23 34.33 -3.01
N GLU A 225 7.24 34.88 -2.33
CA GLU A 225 8.60 34.36 -2.31
C GLU A 225 8.66 32.96 -1.71
N ASN A 226 7.99 32.75 -0.56
CA ASN A 226 7.95 31.44 0.08
C ASN A 226 7.32 30.38 -0.81
N LEU A 227 6.25 30.71 -1.53
CA LEU A 227 5.59 29.80 -2.47
C LEU A 227 6.46 29.51 -3.70
N GLU A 228 7.04 30.54 -4.32
CA GLU A 228 7.90 30.38 -5.50
C GLU A 228 9.10 29.49 -5.19
N GLU A 229 9.82 29.78 -4.10
CA GLU A 229 10.98 29.00 -3.69
C GLU A 229 10.59 27.56 -3.34
N ALA A 230 9.49 27.34 -2.61
CA ALA A 230 9.05 25.97 -2.28
C ALA A 230 8.72 25.15 -3.53
N PHE A 231 8.08 25.77 -4.53
CA PHE A 231 7.75 25.10 -5.78
C PHE A 231 9.00 24.86 -6.65
N ALA A 232 9.94 25.81 -6.67
CA ALA A 232 11.21 25.66 -7.38
C ALA A 232 12.07 24.54 -6.77
N LEU A 233 12.18 24.48 -5.44
CA LEU A 233 12.89 23.39 -4.74
C LEU A 233 12.21 22.05 -4.98
N ALA A 234 10.87 21.99 -4.93
CA ALA A 234 10.15 20.76 -5.20
C ALA A 234 10.43 20.21 -6.62
N GLU A 235 10.48 21.07 -7.63
CA GLU A 235 10.74 20.67 -9.01
C GLU A 235 12.22 20.31 -9.25
N ASN A 236 13.13 21.20 -8.87
CA ASN A 236 14.55 21.08 -9.19
C ASN A 236 15.28 20.06 -8.31
N GLU A 237 14.93 20.00 -7.02
CA GLU A 237 15.68 19.22 -6.03
C GLU A 237 14.98 17.92 -5.63
N LEU A 238 13.64 17.90 -5.68
CA LEU A 238 12.82 16.76 -5.26
C LEU A 238 12.16 16.02 -6.44
N GLY A 239 12.25 16.55 -7.67
CA GLY A 239 11.66 15.96 -8.87
C GLY A 239 10.13 15.87 -8.83
N ILE A 240 9.47 16.77 -8.09
CA ILE A 240 8.02 16.87 -7.96
C ILE A 240 7.52 17.95 -8.94
N PRO A 241 6.77 17.58 -10.00
CA PRO A 241 6.32 18.53 -11.01
C PRO A 241 5.44 19.66 -10.44
N ARG A 242 5.76 20.90 -10.80
CA ARG A 242 5.03 22.08 -10.32
C ARG A 242 3.60 22.14 -10.88
N LEU A 243 2.60 21.86 -10.03
CA LEU A 243 1.19 21.97 -10.43
C LEU A 243 0.53 23.31 -10.10
N LEU A 244 1.06 24.02 -9.12
CA LEU A 244 0.50 25.27 -8.62
C LEU A 244 1.41 26.44 -8.99
N ASP A 245 0.78 27.58 -9.21
CA ASP A 245 1.46 28.86 -9.40
C ASP A 245 1.26 29.71 -8.12
N PRO A 246 2.25 30.46 -7.65
CA PRO A 246 2.15 31.19 -6.38
C PRO A 246 0.98 32.18 -6.31
N GLU A 247 0.65 32.84 -7.43
CA GLU A 247 -0.53 33.71 -7.53
C GLU A 247 -1.87 33.00 -7.31
N ASP A 248 -1.92 31.68 -7.54
CA ASP A 248 -3.12 30.88 -7.38
C ASP A 248 -3.35 30.45 -5.92
N VAL A 249 -2.28 30.49 -5.12
CA VAL A 249 -2.27 30.11 -3.71
C VAL A 249 -2.28 31.35 -2.80
N ASP A 250 -1.63 32.44 -3.19
CA ASP A 250 -1.61 33.69 -2.43
C ASP A 250 -2.90 34.52 -2.62
N VAL A 251 -4.02 33.90 -2.23
CA VAL A 251 -5.37 34.48 -2.25
C VAL A 251 -6.08 34.15 -0.94
N ASP A 252 -7.13 34.90 -0.59
CA ASP A 252 -7.81 34.73 0.71
C ASP A 252 -8.39 33.32 0.94
N LYS A 253 -8.85 32.68 -0.14
CA LYS A 253 -9.41 31.32 -0.10
C LYS A 253 -8.87 30.50 -1.27
N PRO A 254 -7.69 29.89 -1.10
CA PRO A 254 -7.11 29.00 -2.10
C PRO A 254 -8.01 27.79 -2.36
N ASP A 255 -7.96 27.22 -3.58
CA ASP A 255 -8.76 26.05 -3.92
C ASP A 255 -8.22 24.79 -3.22
N GLU A 256 -9.02 24.22 -2.31
CA GLU A 256 -8.57 23.09 -1.48
C GLU A 256 -8.20 21.86 -2.30
N LYS A 257 -8.93 21.59 -3.38
CA LYS A 257 -8.69 20.41 -4.22
C LYS A 257 -7.36 20.54 -4.96
N SER A 258 -7.04 21.74 -5.43
CA SER A 258 -5.77 22.03 -6.10
C SER A 258 -4.59 21.86 -5.13
N ILE A 259 -4.69 22.39 -3.91
CA ILE A 259 -3.68 22.18 -2.85
C ILE A 259 -3.54 20.70 -2.50
N MET A 260 -4.63 19.99 -2.23
CA MET A 260 -4.60 18.55 -1.92
C MET A 260 -3.94 17.73 -3.03
N THR A 261 -4.22 18.06 -4.30
CA THR A 261 -3.65 17.39 -5.47
C THR A 261 -2.13 17.54 -5.50
N TYR A 262 -1.62 18.74 -5.21
CA TYR A 262 -0.19 19.02 -5.19
C TYR A 262 0.50 18.40 -3.97
N VAL A 263 -0.05 18.57 -2.77
CA VAL A 263 0.50 17.99 -1.53
C VAL A 263 0.55 16.46 -1.59
N ALA A 264 -0.43 15.81 -2.22
CA ALA A 264 -0.42 14.37 -2.42
C ALA A 264 0.75 13.90 -3.30
N GLN A 265 1.40 14.77 -4.09
CA GLN A 265 2.63 14.40 -4.79
C GLN A 265 3.81 14.27 -3.83
N PHE A 266 3.93 15.15 -2.84
CA PHE A 266 4.97 15.04 -1.80
C PHE A 266 4.84 13.72 -1.05
N LEU A 267 3.62 13.35 -0.63
CA LEU A 267 3.36 12.05 0.00
C LEU A 267 3.73 10.87 -0.91
N LYS A 268 3.45 10.98 -2.21
CA LYS A 268 3.78 9.93 -3.19
C LYS A 268 5.28 9.71 -3.33
N HIS A 269 6.06 10.80 -3.42
CA HIS A 269 7.50 10.74 -3.65
C HIS A 269 8.27 10.48 -2.34
N TYR A 270 7.79 11.03 -1.23
CA TYR A 270 8.44 11.01 0.08
C TYR A 270 7.43 10.63 1.18
N PRO A 271 7.04 9.35 1.27
CA PRO A 271 6.06 8.91 2.26
C PRO A 271 6.56 9.02 3.71
N ASN A 272 7.89 9.03 3.92
CA ASN A 272 8.51 9.08 5.25
C ASN A 272 9.75 10.01 5.26
N PRO A 273 9.56 11.31 5.53
CA PRO A 273 10.63 12.32 5.42
C PRO A 273 11.79 12.21 6.44
N GLN A 274 11.74 11.30 7.43
CA GLN A 274 12.73 11.26 8.50
C GLN A 274 13.85 10.23 8.26
N HIS A 275 14.95 10.68 7.66
CA HIS A 275 16.29 10.11 7.84
C HIS A 275 17.33 11.22 7.68
N SER A 276 17.65 11.91 8.77
CA SER A 276 18.98 12.51 8.97
C SER A 276 19.51 12.00 10.31
N GLU A 277 20.69 11.41 10.28
CA GLU A 277 21.36 10.85 11.45
C GLU A 277 21.70 11.98 12.44
N GLY A 278 21.06 11.95 13.60
CA GLY A 278 21.28 12.92 14.66
C GLY A 278 20.76 12.35 15.98
N ASP A 279 21.70 11.94 16.82
CA ASP A 279 21.54 11.40 18.16
C ASP A 279 20.65 12.29 19.05
N GLY A 280 19.79 11.68 19.88
CA GLY A 280 18.93 12.41 20.81
C GLY A 280 17.64 11.69 21.18
N GLN A 281 17.70 10.93 22.28
CA GLN A 281 16.55 10.36 22.97
C GLN A 281 15.56 11.43 23.46
N GLN A 282 14.29 11.04 23.53
CA GLN A 282 13.13 11.69 24.20
C GLN A 282 12.24 12.58 23.33
N ASP A 283 11.37 11.94 22.53
CA ASP A 283 9.90 12.07 22.63
C ASP A 283 9.25 11.23 21.51
N GLU A 284 9.17 9.92 21.75
CA GLU A 284 8.89 8.89 20.74
C GLU A 284 7.41 8.47 20.68
N VAL A 285 6.51 9.15 21.40
CA VAL A 285 5.22 8.55 21.80
C VAL A 285 4.05 8.84 20.84
N LEU A 286 4.08 9.90 20.03
CA LEU A 286 2.94 10.20 19.12
C LEU A 286 3.16 9.87 17.64
N CYS A 287 4.40 9.83 17.14
CA CYS A 287 4.69 9.68 15.71
C CYS A 287 5.28 8.31 15.30
N SER A 288 5.57 7.43 16.27
CA SER A 288 5.97 6.03 16.07
C SER A 288 4.88 5.15 15.45
N SER A 289 3.67 5.68 15.29
CA SER A 289 2.52 4.96 14.75
C SER A 289 2.45 4.94 13.22
N LEU A 290 3.32 5.67 12.49
CA LEU A 290 3.36 5.63 11.02
C LEU A 290 3.92 4.29 10.49
N PRO A 291 3.36 3.72 9.41
CA PRO A 291 3.43 2.28 9.11
C PRO A 291 4.65 1.86 8.33
N PHE A 292 5.48 2.80 7.90
CA PHE A 292 6.80 2.43 7.40
C PHE A 292 7.76 2.10 8.55
N SER A 293 7.44 2.49 9.79
CA SER A 293 8.02 1.85 10.97
C SER A 293 7.63 0.38 11.02
N GLN A 294 6.41 -0.03 10.64
CA GLN A 294 6.06 -1.46 10.58
C GLN A 294 6.89 -2.22 9.55
N SER A 295 7.32 -1.64 8.43
CA SER A 295 8.27 -2.34 7.54
C SER A 295 9.66 -2.50 8.19
N LYS A 296 10.11 -1.53 8.99
CA LYS A 296 11.37 -1.62 9.74
C LYS A 296 11.25 -2.58 10.94
N GLU A 297 10.13 -2.55 11.66
CA GLU A 297 9.75 -3.45 12.76
C GLU A 297 9.54 -4.87 12.25
N GLU A 298 8.85 -5.07 11.14
CA GLU A 298 8.63 -6.37 10.51
C GLU A 298 9.95 -6.94 9.99
N ARG A 299 10.79 -6.13 9.33
CA ARG A 299 12.16 -6.54 8.99
C ARG A 299 13.01 -6.82 10.22
N LYS A 300 12.81 -6.09 11.33
CA LYS A 300 13.49 -6.35 12.61
C LYS A 300 13.00 -7.66 13.23
N MET A 301 11.69 -7.89 13.30
CA MET A 301 11.06 -9.11 13.78
C MET A 301 11.43 -10.31 12.91
N LEU A 302 11.50 -10.18 11.59
CA LEU A 302 11.95 -11.24 10.68
C LEU A 302 13.44 -11.57 10.92
N ARG A 303 14.29 -10.56 11.16
CA ARG A 303 15.69 -10.78 11.53
C ARG A 303 15.83 -11.42 12.91
N GLU A 304 15.09 -10.97 13.91
CA GLU A 304 15.05 -11.56 15.25
C GLU A 304 14.53 -13.00 15.21
N LEU A 305 13.49 -13.26 14.41
CA LEU A 305 12.96 -14.59 14.19
C LEU A 305 13.99 -15.50 13.51
N LYS A 306 14.69 -15.00 12.48
CA LYS A 306 15.79 -15.74 11.86
C LYS A 306 16.88 -16.08 12.88
N VAL A 307 17.29 -15.11 13.70
CA VAL A 307 18.30 -15.33 14.75
C VAL A 307 17.82 -16.36 15.78
N PHE A 308 16.55 -16.30 16.17
CA PHE A 308 15.94 -17.30 17.05
C PHE A 308 15.97 -18.71 16.43
N LEU A 309 15.61 -18.85 15.15
CA LEU A 309 15.64 -20.13 14.44
C LEU A 309 17.06 -20.68 14.31
N ASP A 310 18.03 -19.84 13.92
CA ASP A 310 19.44 -20.22 13.84
C ASP A 310 20.00 -20.59 15.23
N GLN A 311 19.52 -19.97 16.31
CA GLN A 311 19.87 -20.33 17.68
C GLN A 311 19.26 -21.67 18.10
N LEU A 312 17.97 -21.86 17.83
CA LEU A 312 17.24 -23.09 18.14
C LEU A 312 17.84 -24.29 17.41
N GLU A 313 18.25 -24.13 16.15
CA GLU A 313 18.97 -25.15 15.38
C GLU A 313 20.31 -25.53 16.05
N ARG A 314 21.09 -24.53 16.49
CA ARG A 314 22.37 -24.78 17.19
C ARG A 314 22.18 -25.51 18.52
N ASP A 315 21.17 -25.13 19.29
CA ASP A 315 20.87 -25.77 20.57
C ASP A 315 20.31 -27.19 20.39
N LEU A 316 19.51 -27.40 19.34
CA LEU A 316 19.04 -28.72 18.92
C LEU A 316 20.22 -29.64 18.57
N LEU A 317 21.19 -29.17 17.79
CA LEU A 317 22.39 -29.95 17.44
C LEU A 317 23.23 -30.31 18.67
N ARG A 318 23.35 -29.37 19.63
CA ARG A 318 24.03 -29.64 20.89
C ARG A 318 23.29 -30.70 21.72
N ALA A 319 21.98 -30.61 21.80
CA ALA A 319 21.15 -31.59 22.52
C ALA A 319 21.18 -32.97 21.87
N GLN A 320 21.26 -33.04 20.53
CA GLN A 320 21.42 -34.29 19.80
C GLN A 320 22.78 -34.95 20.08
N ALA A 321 23.85 -34.15 20.17
CA ALA A 321 25.21 -34.61 20.46
C ALA A 321 25.45 -34.95 21.95
N ALA A 322 24.59 -34.48 22.85
CA ALA A 322 24.71 -34.76 24.28
C ALA A 322 24.52 -36.26 24.58
N GLU A 323 25.39 -36.79 25.45
CA GLU A 323 25.26 -38.14 25.98
C GLU A 323 24.16 -38.17 27.06
N GLY A 324 23.23 -39.13 26.96
CA GLY A 324 22.08 -39.22 27.82
C GLY A 324 21.21 -40.43 27.47
N SER A 325 20.27 -40.78 28.35
CA SER A 325 19.36 -41.91 28.09
C SER A 325 18.42 -41.60 26.90
N LEU A 326 17.90 -42.65 26.24
CA LEU A 326 16.95 -42.47 25.14
C LEU A 326 15.70 -41.67 25.57
N THR A 327 15.26 -41.87 26.82
CA THR A 327 14.15 -41.12 27.42
C THR A 327 14.46 -39.63 27.51
N ASP A 328 15.66 -39.26 27.98
CA ASP A 328 16.06 -37.85 28.10
C ASP A 328 16.13 -37.19 26.72
N LYS A 329 16.65 -37.90 25.72
CA LYS A 329 16.70 -37.42 24.33
C LYS A 329 15.30 -37.23 23.74
N TYR A 330 14.35 -38.11 24.04
CA TYR A 330 12.96 -37.97 23.58
C TYR A 330 12.23 -36.80 24.27
N GLN A 331 12.50 -36.55 25.55
CA GLN A 331 11.97 -35.39 26.25
C GLN A 331 12.56 -34.08 25.72
N ALA A 332 13.87 -34.05 25.45
CA ALA A 332 14.51 -32.91 24.80
C ALA A 332 13.87 -32.63 23.43
N PHE A 333 13.71 -33.66 22.59
CA PHE A 333 13.03 -33.54 21.29
C PHE A 333 11.62 -32.94 21.44
N LYS A 334 10.80 -33.46 22.36
CA LYS A 334 9.45 -32.91 22.61
C LYS A 334 9.49 -31.43 22.98
N ASN A 335 10.43 -31.02 23.83
CA ASN A 335 10.58 -29.63 24.24
C ASN A 335 10.93 -28.73 23.05
N PHE A 336 11.90 -29.13 22.21
CA PHE A 336 12.25 -28.38 21.00
C PHE A 336 11.10 -28.32 20.00
N HIS A 337 10.37 -29.42 19.81
CA HIS A 337 9.21 -29.48 18.93
C HIS A 337 8.08 -28.55 19.40
N VAL A 338 7.82 -28.47 20.70
CA VAL A 338 6.84 -27.52 21.26
C VAL A 338 7.26 -26.07 21.03
N GLN A 339 8.55 -25.74 21.23
CA GLN A 339 9.07 -24.39 20.96
C GLN A 339 8.93 -24.02 19.47
N TYR A 340 9.26 -24.96 18.58
CA TYR A 340 9.10 -24.82 17.14
C TYR A 340 7.63 -24.52 16.76
N GLU A 341 6.69 -25.36 17.21
CA GLU A 341 5.26 -25.21 16.89
C GLU A 341 4.66 -23.94 17.49
N MET A 342 5.03 -23.59 18.73
CA MET A 342 4.57 -22.37 19.39
C MET A 342 5.04 -21.13 18.63
N LYS A 343 6.30 -21.09 18.20
CA LYS A 343 6.84 -19.98 17.41
C LYS A 343 6.24 -19.93 16.01
N LYS A 344 6.09 -21.07 15.34
CA LYS A 344 5.46 -21.17 14.02
C LYS A 344 4.04 -20.59 14.04
N LYS A 345 3.23 -20.97 15.03
CA LYS A 345 1.87 -20.44 15.22
C LYS A 345 1.83 -18.93 15.48
N GLN A 346 2.81 -18.39 16.22
CA GLN A 346 2.91 -16.95 16.47
C GLN A 346 3.28 -16.15 15.22
N THR A 347 4.06 -16.74 14.30
CA THR A 347 4.66 -16.03 13.18
C THR A 347 4.11 -16.42 11.80
N ASP A 348 3.10 -17.29 11.74
CA ASP A 348 2.52 -17.80 10.49
C ASP A 348 1.96 -16.69 9.59
N GLN A 349 1.42 -15.63 10.20
CA GLN A 349 0.90 -14.46 9.47
C GLN A 349 1.99 -13.61 8.80
N LEU A 350 3.24 -13.65 9.32
CA LEU A 350 4.38 -12.85 8.82
C LEU A 350 5.01 -13.42 7.54
N LEU A 351 4.69 -14.68 7.20
CA LEU A 351 5.22 -15.38 6.02
C LEU A 351 4.21 -15.43 4.86
N GLN A 352 3.07 -14.75 4.97
CA GLN A 352 2.13 -14.60 3.88
C GLN A 352 2.70 -13.64 2.80
N PRO A 353 2.49 -13.92 1.51
CA PRO A 353 3.05 -13.10 0.43
C PRO A 353 2.49 -11.68 0.48
N VAL A 354 3.40 -10.71 0.56
CA VAL A 354 3.09 -9.27 0.69
C VAL A 354 2.38 -8.72 -0.56
N HIS A 355 2.48 -9.40 -1.70
CA HIS A 355 1.94 -8.95 -2.98
C HIS A 355 1.09 -10.04 -3.67
N LYS A 356 0.08 -9.60 -4.43
CA LYS A 356 -0.81 -10.44 -5.27
C LYS A 356 -0.07 -11.23 -6.37
N GLU A 357 1.23 -11.00 -6.57
CA GLU A 357 2.10 -11.76 -7.48
C GLU A 357 2.78 -12.99 -6.83
N GLY A 358 2.56 -13.24 -5.52
CA GLY A 358 3.09 -14.44 -4.85
C GLY A 358 4.59 -14.43 -4.56
N LYS A 359 5.31 -13.32 -4.80
CA LYS A 359 6.75 -13.19 -4.53
C LYS A 359 7.00 -12.74 -3.08
N LEU A 360 7.85 -13.48 -2.36
CA LEU A 360 8.30 -13.18 -1.01
C LEU A 360 9.38 -12.07 -1.00
N SER A 361 9.43 -11.29 0.07
CA SER A 361 10.57 -10.41 0.37
C SER A 361 11.85 -11.23 0.61
N VAL A 362 13.03 -10.63 0.42
CA VAL A 362 14.34 -11.25 0.71
C VAL A 362 14.40 -11.75 2.16
N ASP A 363 13.97 -10.94 3.13
CA ASP A 363 13.96 -11.33 4.55
C ASP A 363 12.97 -12.47 4.84
N GLN A 364 11.79 -12.45 4.21
CA GLN A 364 10.80 -13.53 4.34
C GLN A 364 11.32 -14.83 3.72
N ALA A 365 12.04 -14.77 2.60
CA ALA A 365 12.65 -15.93 1.97
C ALA A 365 13.75 -16.54 2.86
N LEU A 366 14.59 -15.71 3.50
CA LEU A 366 15.61 -16.16 4.45
C LEU A 366 15.01 -16.83 5.69
N VAL A 367 13.94 -16.26 6.25
CA VAL A 367 13.22 -16.85 7.39
C VAL A 367 12.54 -18.17 6.99
N LYS A 368 11.88 -18.21 5.82
CA LYS A 368 11.28 -19.43 5.28
C LYS A 368 12.32 -20.54 5.10
N GLN A 369 13.48 -20.21 4.54
CA GLN A 369 14.59 -21.15 4.41
C GLN A 369 15.06 -21.67 5.78
N ALA A 370 15.16 -20.81 6.80
CA ALA A 370 15.53 -21.24 8.15
C ALA A 370 14.49 -22.18 8.78
N TRP A 371 13.19 -21.90 8.59
CA TRP A 371 12.11 -22.80 9.00
C TRP A 371 12.19 -24.17 8.33
N ASP A 372 12.40 -24.21 7.01
CA ASP A 372 12.49 -25.46 6.25
C ASP A 372 13.68 -26.30 6.73
N ARG A 373 14.84 -25.67 7.00
CA ARG A 373 16.02 -26.35 7.57
C ARG A 373 15.73 -26.93 8.94
N LEU A 374 15.17 -26.15 9.85
CA LEU A 374 14.87 -26.61 11.21
C LEU A 374 13.82 -27.73 11.22
N SER A 375 12.81 -27.63 10.34
CA SER A 375 11.80 -28.68 10.15
C SER A 375 12.44 -29.99 9.70
N ALA A 376 13.37 -29.94 8.74
CA ALA A 376 14.08 -31.12 8.26
C ALA A 376 14.94 -31.74 9.39
N ARG A 377 15.63 -30.92 10.18
CA ARG A 377 16.45 -31.38 11.32
C ARG A 377 15.63 -32.05 12.42
N LEU A 378 14.47 -31.48 12.78
CA LEU A 378 13.56 -32.08 13.74
C LEU A 378 13.05 -33.44 13.24
N LEU A 379 12.69 -33.53 11.97
CA LEU A 379 12.26 -34.79 11.36
C LEU A 379 13.38 -35.84 11.41
N ASP A 380 14.61 -35.49 11.01
CA ASP A 380 15.77 -36.39 11.06
C ASP A 380 16.06 -36.89 12.49
N TRP A 381 15.97 -36.00 13.48
CA TRP A 381 16.17 -36.38 14.88
C TRP A 381 15.07 -37.32 15.36
N HIS A 382 13.82 -37.06 15.02
CA HIS A 382 12.70 -37.95 15.33
C HIS A 382 12.87 -39.34 14.72
N ILE A 383 13.25 -39.40 13.44
CA ILE A 383 13.56 -40.66 12.74
C ILE A 383 14.66 -41.43 13.47
N HIS A 384 15.72 -40.75 13.91
CA HIS A 384 16.82 -41.37 14.63
C HIS A 384 16.39 -41.92 16.00
N LEU A 385 15.57 -41.17 16.73
CA LEU A 385 15.03 -41.61 18.03
C LEU A 385 14.14 -42.84 17.89
N ASP A 386 13.22 -42.83 16.92
CA ASP A 386 12.33 -43.96 16.67
C ASP A 386 13.12 -45.22 16.27
N LYS A 387 14.14 -45.07 15.42
CA LYS A 387 15.05 -46.18 15.04
C LYS A 387 15.85 -46.72 16.23
N SER A 388 16.09 -45.91 17.25
CA SER A 388 16.88 -46.28 18.43
C SER A 388 16.02 -46.95 19.52
N LEU A 389 14.71 -47.10 19.32
CA LEU A 389 13.83 -47.82 20.24
C LEU A 389 14.20 -49.31 20.30
N PRO A 390 14.15 -49.95 21.48
CA PRO A 390 14.56 -51.33 21.65
C PRO A 390 13.58 -52.32 20.99
N GLY A 391 14.13 -53.42 20.48
CA GLY A 391 13.35 -54.55 19.96
C GLY A 391 12.54 -54.22 18.70
N PRO A 392 11.36 -54.84 18.52
CA PRO A 392 10.53 -54.65 17.32
C PRO A 392 10.09 -53.21 17.08
N LEU A 393 10.04 -52.37 18.12
CA LEU A 393 9.58 -50.99 18.02
C LEU A 393 10.50 -50.14 17.13
N GLY A 394 11.82 -50.33 17.22
CA GLY A 394 12.78 -49.62 16.36
C GLY A 394 12.64 -49.99 14.88
N MET A 395 12.35 -51.27 14.60
CA MET A 395 12.10 -51.75 13.23
C MET A 395 10.81 -51.18 12.65
N ILE A 396 9.75 -51.11 13.47
CA ILE A 396 8.46 -50.53 13.08
C ILE A 396 8.61 -49.02 12.83
N GLY A 397 9.29 -48.29 13.71
CA GLY A 397 9.58 -46.87 13.52
C GLY A 397 10.38 -46.60 12.24
N ALA A 398 11.42 -47.40 11.98
CA ALA A 398 12.20 -47.32 10.74
C ALA A 398 11.37 -47.61 9.48
N TRP A 399 10.38 -48.49 9.57
CA TRP A 399 9.47 -48.82 8.49
C TRP A 399 8.46 -47.70 8.25
N LEU A 400 7.85 -47.16 9.31
CA LEU A 400 6.87 -46.07 9.23
C LEU A 400 7.46 -44.84 8.54
N HIS A 401 8.65 -44.39 8.95
CA HIS A 401 9.32 -43.25 8.31
C HIS A 401 9.64 -43.50 6.83
N ARG A 402 10.05 -44.73 6.47
CA ARG A 402 10.26 -45.10 5.06
C ARG A 402 8.96 -45.08 4.25
N ALA A 403 7.83 -45.43 4.86
CA ALA A 403 6.52 -45.36 4.23
C ALA A 403 6.07 -43.91 4.06
N GLU A 404 6.22 -43.07 5.09
CA GLU A 404 5.89 -41.64 5.02
C GLU A 404 6.72 -40.88 3.99
N MET A 405 8.02 -41.17 3.89
CA MET A 405 8.87 -40.58 2.84
C MET A 405 8.40 -40.99 1.44
N ALA A 406 8.02 -42.26 1.25
CA ALA A 406 7.51 -42.75 -0.03
C ALA A 406 6.14 -42.13 -0.39
N LEU A 407 5.33 -41.73 0.60
CA LEU A 407 4.06 -41.02 0.38
C LEU A 407 4.26 -39.54 0.02
N ARG A 408 5.40 -38.94 0.36
CA ARG A 408 5.72 -37.53 0.09
C ARG A 408 6.47 -37.29 -1.23
N GLU A 409 6.96 -38.35 -1.89
CA GLU A 409 7.62 -38.22 -3.19
C GLU A 409 6.59 -38.05 -4.32
N ASP A 410 6.56 -36.86 -4.94
CA ASP A 410 5.80 -36.63 -6.16
C ASP A 410 6.43 -37.38 -7.35
N ILE A 411 5.59 -38.05 -8.14
CA ILE A 411 6.01 -38.76 -9.35
C ILE A 411 6.24 -37.70 -10.44
N PRO A 412 7.47 -37.50 -10.94
CA PRO A 412 7.69 -36.58 -12.05
C PRO A 412 7.05 -37.17 -13.30
N LEU A 413 6.04 -36.51 -13.87
CA LEU A 413 5.47 -36.88 -15.16
C LEU A 413 6.46 -36.46 -16.26
N GLN A 414 7.22 -37.40 -16.81
CA GLN A 414 8.01 -37.17 -18.01
C GLN A 414 7.13 -37.29 -19.27
N HIS A 415 7.45 -36.49 -20.30
CA HIS A 415 6.68 -36.39 -21.55
C HIS A 415 6.63 -37.69 -22.38
N VAL A 416 7.32 -38.75 -21.95
CA VAL A 416 7.33 -40.07 -22.61
C VAL A 416 6.61 -41.07 -21.69
N HIS A 417 5.47 -41.59 -22.15
CA HIS A 417 4.60 -42.48 -21.36
C HIS A 417 5.30 -43.78 -20.91
N GLU A 418 6.25 -44.30 -21.70
CA GLU A 418 6.94 -45.57 -21.41
C GLU A 418 7.96 -45.44 -20.27
N GLU A 419 8.68 -44.32 -20.19
CA GLU A 419 9.59 -44.03 -19.07
C GLU A 419 8.82 -43.80 -17.77
N THR A 420 7.70 -43.08 -17.84
CA THR A 420 6.80 -42.87 -16.70
C THR A 420 6.22 -44.20 -16.19
N ALA A 421 5.85 -45.12 -17.10
CA ALA A 421 5.39 -46.46 -16.75
C ALA A 421 6.49 -47.31 -16.11
N ASN A 422 7.72 -47.23 -16.60
CA ASN A 422 8.87 -47.94 -16.01
C ASN A 422 9.25 -47.39 -14.62
N VAL A 423 9.16 -46.08 -14.40
CA VAL A 423 9.34 -45.44 -13.09
C VAL A 423 8.24 -45.88 -12.12
N LEU A 424 6.98 -45.87 -12.56
CA LEU A 424 5.84 -46.38 -11.79
C LEU A 424 6.02 -47.86 -11.43
N HIS A 425 6.47 -48.69 -12.38
CA HIS A 425 6.65 -50.12 -12.15
C HIS A 425 7.81 -50.40 -11.19
N ARG A 426 8.95 -49.70 -11.31
CA ARG A 426 10.06 -49.76 -10.35
C ARG A 426 9.64 -49.31 -8.95
N LYS A 427 8.87 -48.23 -8.83
CA LYS A 427 8.33 -47.76 -7.55
C LYS A 427 7.36 -48.78 -6.95
N LEU A 428 6.48 -49.37 -7.77
CA LEU A 428 5.56 -50.42 -7.34
C LEU A 428 6.30 -51.67 -6.83
N GLU A 429 7.34 -52.12 -7.51
CA GLU A 429 8.16 -53.25 -7.06
C GLU A 429 8.95 -52.92 -5.79
N GLN A 430 9.48 -51.70 -5.65
CA GLN A 430 10.06 -51.22 -4.39
C GLN A 430 9.03 -51.21 -3.25
N HIS A 431 7.76 -50.94 -3.53
CA HIS A 431 6.68 -51.01 -2.53
C HIS A 431 6.30 -52.47 -2.19
N LYS A 432 6.32 -53.40 -3.16
CA LYS A 432 6.03 -54.83 -2.93
C LYS A 432 7.11 -55.54 -2.14
N VAL A 433 8.40 -55.32 -2.46
CA VAL A 433 9.52 -55.91 -1.72
C VAL A 433 9.51 -55.46 -0.25
N LYS A 434 9.01 -54.25 0.05
CA LYS A 434 8.88 -53.69 1.41
C LYS A 434 7.76 -54.34 2.25
N CYS A 435 6.75 -54.95 1.66
CA CYS A 435 5.69 -55.68 2.38
C CYS A 435 6.04 -57.15 2.68
N LEU A 436 7.03 -57.72 1.98
CA LEU A 436 7.38 -59.14 2.11
C LEU A 436 8.46 -59.43 3.16
N HIS A 437 9.19 -58.42 3.65
CA HIS A 437 10.16 -58.57 4.75
C HIS A 437 9.56 -58.35 6.16
N THR A 438 8.24 -58.23 6.26
CA THR A 438 7.48 -58.07 7.52
C THR A 438 6.72 -59.33 7.92
N HIS A 439 7.17 -60.51 7.48
CA HIS A 439 6.73 -61.80 8.02
C HIS A 439 7.89 -62.57 8.63
#